data_AF-A0A8H6XZU2-F1
#
_entry.id   AF-A0A8H6XZU2-F1
#
_cell.length_a   1.000
_cell.length_b   1.000
_cell.length_c   1.000
_cell.angle_alpha   90.00
_cell.angle_beta   90.00
_cell.angle_gamma   90.00
#
_symmetry.space_group_name_H-M   'P 1'
#
loop_
_entity.id
_entity.type
_entity.pdbx_description
1 polymer ?
#
loop_
_entity_poly.entity_id
_entity_poly.type
_entity_poly.pdbx_seq_one_letter_code
_entity_poly.pdbx_strand_id
1 'polypeptide(L)'
;MGLKRKFCPHAHIVDGEQKQAKIVNFPCNAIRYIYVPKDTSIRKVLIIHNDTGHNHSMPPLTKMCYGLKATYEECIQANGVLGATVSKVDNAQSTRKMLDGKTPTAYAAPLHNKRIKRDILHAAKVEKYPNGLGIDALLPMFQAEMIKLLETRYIQSYLKSDDGS
;
A
#
# COMPACT_ATOMS: atom_id res chain seq x y z
N MET A 1 3.48 9.39 -20.64
CA MET A 1 3.52 8.30 -21.64
C MET A 1 3.32 6.96 -20.95
N GLY A 2 2.13 6.36 -21.01
CA GLY A 2 1.86 5.05 -20.41
C GLY A 2 2.20 3.94 -21.39
N LEU A 3 3.27 3.19 -21.14
CA LEU A 3 3.67 2.04 -21.95
C LEU A 3 2.50 1.03 -22.02
N LYS A 4 1.99 0.77 -23.24
CA LYS A 4 1.04 -0.31 -23.54
C LYS A 4 1.71 -1.66 -23.26
N ARG A 5 1.65 -2.12 -22.01
CA ARG A 5 2.15 -3.44 -21.63
C ARG A 5 1.39 -4.49 -22.43
N LYS A 6 2.13 -5.33 -23.17
CA LYS A 6 1.55 -6.47 -23.93
C LYS A 6 1.17 -7.63 -23.02
N PHE A 7 1.81 -7.72 -21.85
CA PHE A 7 1.64 -8.80 -20.88
C PHE A 7 1.27 -8.25 -19.52
N CYS A 8 0.43 -9.00 -18.81
CA CYS A 8 0.02 -8.68 -17.46
C CYS A 8 1.22 -8.85 -16.52
N PRO A 9 1.54 -7.86 -15.67
CA PRO A 9 2.62 -7.97 -14.69
C PRO A 9 2.25 -8.84 -13.48
N HIS A 10 1.01 -9.33 -13.43
CA HIS A 10 0.50 -10.13 -12.33
C HIS A 10 0.62 -11.62 -12.67
N ALA A 11 0.81 -12.45 -11.64
CA ALA A 11 0.84 -13.89 -11.82
C ALA A 11 -0.55 -14.38 -12.22
N HIS A 12 -0.62 -15.15 -13.31
CA HIS A 12 -1.81 -15.91 -13.69
C HIS A 12 -1.50 -17.37 -13.49
N ILE A 13 -2.35 -18.08 -12.76
CA ILE A 13 -2.26 -19.53 -12.62
C ILE A 13 -3.35 -20.11 -13.51
N VAL A 14 -2.94 -20.91 -14.51
CA VAL A 14 -3.86 -21.62 -15.41
C VAL A 14 -3.44 -23.07 -15.37
N ASP A 15 -4.35 -23.94 -14.91
CA ASP A 15 -4.11 -25.38 -14.72
C ASP A 15 -2.93 -25.71 -13.79
N GLY A 16 -2.76 -24.90 -12.72
CA GLY A 16 -1.70 -25.10 -11.71
C GLY A 16 -0.34 -24.51 -12.11
N GLU A 17 -0.17 -24.07 -13.35
CA GLU A 17 1.08 -23.46 -13.83
C GLU A 17 0.99 -21.94 -13.87
N GLN A 18 2.10 -21.28 -13.50
CA GLN A 18 2.22 -19.84 -13.66
C GLN A 18 2.45 -19.48 -15.13
N LYS A 19 1.45 -18.88 -15.78
CA LYS A 19 1.53 -18.42 -17.17
C LYS A 19 1.54 -16.90 -17.25
N GLN A 20 2.19 -16.36 -18.27
CA GLN A 20 2.19 -14.92 -18.54
C GLN A 20 1.00 -14.57 -19.44
N ALA A 21 -0.02 -13.93 -18.88
CA ALA A 21 -1.22 -13.57 -19.66
C ALA A 21 -0.96 -12.36 -20.57
N LYS A 22 -1.50 -12.42 -21.79
CA LYS A 22 -1.56 -11.28 -22.71
C LYS A 22 -2.63 -10.31 -22.23
N ILE A 23 -2.31 -9.02 -22.21
CA ILE A 23 -3.31 -7.97 -21.97
C ILE A 23 -4.09 -7.81 -23.27
N VAL A 24 -5.39 -8.09 -23.23
CA VAL A 24 -6.33 -7.82 -24.31
C VAL A 24 -7.12 -6.58 -23.93
N ASN A 25 -7.14 -5.60 -24.82
CA ASN A 25 -7.97 -4.42 -24.63
C ASN A 25 -9.37 -4.70 -25.21
N PHE A 26 -10.38 -4.73 -24.35
CA PHE A 26 -11.78 -4.80 -24.75
C PHE A 26 -12.36 -3.38 -24.74
N PRO A 27 -12.66 -2.79 -25.91
CA PRO A 27 -13.25 -1.47 -25.96
C PRO A 27 -14.63 -1.50 -25.31
N CYS A 28 -14.79 -0.68 -24.26
CA CYS A 28 -16.08 -0.46 -23.63
C CYS A 28 -16.95 0.41 -24.54
N ASN A 29 -18.17 -0.06 -24.81
CA ASN A 29 -19.20 0.70 -25.53
C ASN A 29 -19.92 1.74 -24.65
N ALA A 30 -19.76 1.70 -23.32
CA ALA A 30 -20.37 2.67 -22.43
C ALA A 30 -19.70 4.05 -22.56
N ILE A 31 -20.51 5.07 -22.82
CA ILE A 31 -20.07 6.46 -22.99
C ILE A 31 -20.68 7.30 -21.88
N ARG A 32 -19.89 8.24 -21.35
CA ARG A 32 -20.38 9.29 -20.43
C ARG A 32 -20.03 10.66 -21.00
N TYR A 33 -20.96 11.60 -20.88
CA TYR A 33 -20.75 12.99 -21.25
C TYR A 33 -20.53 13.81 -19.98
N ILE A 34 -19.42 14.55 -19.93
CA ILE A 34 -19.10 15.46 -18.85
C ILE A 34 -19.13 16.87 -19.43
N TYR A 35 -20.12 17.65 -19.02
CA TYR A 35 -20.24 19.06 -19.41
C TYR A 35 -19.61 19.91 -18.33
N VAL A 36 -18.58 20.65 -18.73
CA VAL A 36 -17.91 21.65 -17.88
C VAL A 36 -18.45 23.01 -18.28
N PRO A 37 -19.02 23.79 -17.33
CA PRO A 37 -19.51 25.13 -17.63
C PRO A 37 -18.36 26.03 -18.08
N LYS A 38 -18.62 26.87 -19.09
CA LYS A 38 -17.65 27.91 -19.51
C LYS A 38 -17.53 29.02 -18.47
N ASP A 39 -18.62 29.30 -17.76
CA ASP A 39 -18.63 30.22 -16.63
C ASP A 39 -17.91 29.60 -15.44
N THR A 40 -16.79 30.22 -15.06
CA THR A 40 -15.90 29.76 -14.00
C THR A 40 -16.46 30.00 -12.60
N SER A 41 -17.53 30.79 -12.46
CA SER A 41 -18.25 30.98 -11.19
C SER A 41 -19.06 29.73 -10.80
N ILE A 42 -19.46 28.91 -11.78
CA ILE A 42 -20.25 27.70 -11.57
C ILE A 42 -19.33 26.54 -11.21
N ARG A 43 -19.25 26.20 -9.91
CA ARG A 43 -18.46 25.06 -9.39
C ARG A 43 -19.20 23.72 -9.45
N LYS A 44 -19.93 23.47 -10.54
CA LYS A 44 -20.69 22.23 -10.76
C LYS A 44 -20.41 21.70 -12.16
N VAL A 45 -20.41 20.38 -12.32
CA VAL A 45 -20.34 19.71 -13.62
C VAL A 45 -21.58 18.86 -13.82
N LEU A 46 -22.08 18.80 -15.05
CA LEU A 46 -23.18 17.92 -15.41
C LEU A 46 -22.61 16.64 -16.01
N ILE A 47 -22.94 15.50 -15.41
CA ILE A 47 -22.51 14.18 -15.87
C ILE A 47 -23.75 13.43 -16.36
N ILE A 48 -23.81 13.15 -17.65
CA ILE A 48 -24.87 12.36 -18.27
C ILE A 48 -24.30 10.99 -18.60
N HIS A 49 -24.90 9.95 -18.02
CA HIS A 49 -24.61 8.57 -18.36
C HIS A 49 -25.55 8.16 -19.50
N ASN A 50 -25.01 7.52 -20.53
CA ASN A 50 -25.85 6.86 -21.52
C ASN A 50 -26.31 5.51 -20.97
N ASP A 51 -27.51 5.05 -21.30
CA ASP A 51 -28.09 3.77 -20.81
C ASP A 51 -27.45 2.52 -21.45
N THR A 52 -26.29 2.68 -22.08
CA THR A 52 -25.56 1.57 -22.70
C THR A 52 -24.79 0.78 -21.63
N GLY A 53 -25.23 -0.45 -21.37
CA GLY A 53 -24.54 -1.37 -20.47
C GLY A 53 -23.14 -1.73 -20.96
N HIS A 54 -22.22 -1.96 -20.02
CA HIS A 54 -20.85 -2.41 -20.30
C HIS A 54 -20.84 -3.77 -20.99
N ASN A 55 -20.10 -3.89 -22.09
CA ASN A 55 -19.93 -5.13 -22.88
C ASN A 55 -18.67 -5.95 -22.52
N HIS A 56 -17.98 -5.61 -21.44
CA HIS A 56 -16.79 -6.31 -20.97
C HIS A 56 -17.03 -6.88 -19.57
N SER A 57 -16.40 -8.01 -19.28
CA SER A 57 -16.43 -8.56 -17.93
C SER A 57 -15.78 -7.58 -16.96
N MET A 58 -16.47 -7.31 -15.86
CA MET A 58 -15.84 -6.65 -14.72
C MET A 58 -14.96 -7.68 -14.02
N PRO A 59 -13.72 -7.32 -13.62
CA PRO A 59 -12.93 -8.17 -12.75
C PRO A 59 -13.77 -8.56 -11.53
N PRO A 60 -13.70 -9.81 -11.05
CA PRO A 60 -14.50 -10.23 -9.91
C PRO A 60 -14.18 -9.32 -8.70
N LEU A 61 -15.23 -8.76 -8.11
CA LEU A 61 -15.14 -8.01 -6.86
C LEU A 61 -14.77 -8.98 -5.74
N THR A 62 -13.48 -9.21 -5.55
CA THR A 62 -12.98 -10.09 -4.50
C THR A 62 -12.87 -9.30 -3.21
N LYS A 63 -13.84 -9.53 -2.31
CA LYS A 63 -13.85 -8.91 -0.98
C LYS A 63 -12.67 -9.45 -0.17
N MET A 64 -11.93 -8.57 0.48
CA MET A 64 -10.92 -8.97 1.46
C MET A 64 -11.64 -9.57 2.67
N CYS A 65 -11.37 -10.84 2.98
CA CYS A 65 -11.87 -11.48 4.18
C CYS A 65 -10.91 -11.24 5.37
N TYR A 66 -11.41 -11.44 6.58
CA TYR A 66 -10.62 -11.25 7.80
C TYR A 66 -9.36 -12.13 7.83
N GLY A 67 -9.49 -13.41 7.50
CA GLY A 67 -8.35 -14.34 7.48
C GLY A 67 -7.21 -13.89 6.56
N LEU A 68 -7.54 -13.46 5.34
CA LEU A 68 -6.54 -12.94 4.39
C LEU A 68 -5.89 -11.63 4.88
N LYS A 69 -6.65 -10.79 5.57
CA LYS A 69 -6.11 -9.57 6.19
C LYS A 69 -5.11 -9.94 7.28
N ALA A 70 -5.46 -10.85 8.18
CA ALA A 70 -4.59 -11.34 9.25
C ALA A 70 -3.31 -11.98 8.70
N THR A 71 -3.41 -12.87 7.70
CA THR A 71 -2.22 -13.47 7.06
C THR A 71 -1.28 -12.40 6.48
N TYR A 72 -1.83 -11.34 5.88
CA TYR A 72 -1.00 -10.27 5.33
C TYR A 72 -0.41 -9.36 6.42
N GLU A 73 -1.11 -9.17 7.54
CA GLU A 73 -0.57 -8.50 8.74
C GLU A 73 0.61 -9.28 9.32
N GLU A 74 0.51 -10.60 9.42
CA GLU A 74 1.61 -11.46 9.84
C GLU A 74 2.82 -11.33 8.90
N CYS A 75 2.59 -11.28 7.58
CA CYS A 75 3.64 -11.02 6.59
C CYS A 75 4.34 -9.67 6.82
N ILE A 76 3.59 -8.62 7.19
CA ILE A 76 4.14 -7.30 7.52
C ILE A 76 4.99 -7.38 8.80
N GLN A 77 4.50 -8.06 9.84
CA GLN A 77 5.24 -8.20 11.09
C GLN A 77 6.53 -9.00 10.90
N ALA A 78 6.49 -10.08 10.11
CA ALA A 78 7.66 -10.88 9.79
C ALA A 78 8.71 -10.14 8.94
N ASN A 79 8.29 -9.18 8.10
CA ASN A 79 9.22 -8.30 7.39
C ASN A 79 9.78 -7.18 8.28
N GLY A 80 9.02 -6.78 9.30
CA GLY A 80 9.29 -5.63 10.14
C GLY A 80 8.58 -4.37 9.63
N VAL A 81 7.87 -3.67 10.51
CA VAL A 81 7.04 -2.51 10.18
C VAL A 81 7.88 -1.26 9.81
N LEU A 82 9.07 -1.12 10.39
CA LEU A 82 9.93 0.05 10.22
C LEU A 82 10.45 0.13 8.77
N GLY A 83 10.22 1.25 8.09
CA GLY A 83 10.67 1.44 6.71
C GLY A 83 10.02 0.48 5.68
N ALA A 84 9.00 -0.29 6.09
CA ALA A 84 8.27 -1.18 5.21
C ALA A 84 7.44 -0.40 4.20
N THR A 85 7.40 -0.94 2.98
CA THR A 85 6.48 -0.53 1.92
C THR A 85 5.78 -1.77 1.41
N VAL A 86 4.61 -1.61 0.79
CA VAL A 86 3.89 -2.74 0.17
C VAL A 86 4.80 -3.53 -0.78
N SER A 87 5.64 -2.84 -1.56
CA SER A 87 6.58 -3.51 -2.46
C SER A 87 7.68 -4.28 -1.74
N LYS A 88 8.18 -3.77 -0.60
CA LYS A 88 9.18 -4.49 0.20
C LYS A 88 8.58 -5.74 0.83
N VAL A 89 7.37 -5.64 1.38
CA VAL A 89 6.65 -6.77 1.96
C VAL A 89 6.32 -7.81 0.88
N ASP A 90 5.71 -7.41 -0.24
CA ASP A 90 5.35 -8.33 -1.34
C ASP A 90 6.55 -9.13 -1.89
N ASN A 91 7.74 -8.51 -1.89
CA ASN A 91 8.97 -9.11 -2.44
C ASN A 91 9.83 -9.79 -1.37
N ALA A 92 9.46 -9.73 -0.09
CA ALA A 92 10.26 -10.31 0.98
C ALA A 92 10.27 -11.85 0.91
N GLN A 93 11.41 -12.45 1.23
CA GLN A 93 11.52 -13.90 1.35
C GLN A 93 10.64 -14.44 2.48
N SER A 94 10.53 -13.70 3.59
CA SER A 94 9.63 -14.05 4.71
C SER A 94 8.18 -14.15 4.24
N THR A 95 7.70 -13.19 3.46
CA THR A 95 6.35 -13.20 2.90
C THR A 95 6.14 -14.39 1.97
N ARG A 96 7.10 -14.71 1.08
CA ARG A 96 6.99 -15.93 0.27
C ARG A 96 6.92 -17.20 1.11
N LYS A 97 7.72 -17.30 2.17
CA LYS A 97 7.71 -18.46 3.07
C LYS A 97 6.36 -18.63 3.79
N MET A 98 5.73 -17.52 4.20
CA MET A 98 4.42 -17.53 4.86
C MET A 98 3.26 -17.82 3.92
N LEU A 99 3.45 -17.63 2.60
CA LEU A 99 2.43 -17.84 1.57
C LEU A 99 2.73 -19.08 0.71
N ASP A 100 3.35 -20.12 1.30
CA ASP A 100 3.67 -21.39 0.63
C ASP A 100 4.49 -21.22 -0.66
N GLY A 101 5.46 -20.31 -0.65
CA GLY A 101 6.31 -19.97 -1.79
C GLY A 101 5.63 -19.06 -2.84
N LYS A 102 4.36 -18.72 -2.68
CA LYS A 102 3.59 -17.91 -3.63
C LYS A 102 3.79 -16.41 -3.38
N THR A 103 3.53 -15.62 -4.43
CA THR A 103 3.37 -14.17 -4.26
C THR A 103 2.00 -13.87 -3.64
N PRO A 104 1.82 -12.73 -2.94
CA PRO A 104 0.51 -12.35 -2.39
C PRO A 104 -0.63 -12.40 -3.42
N THR A 105 -0.36 -11.95 -4.65
CA THR A 105 -1.32 -12.02 -5.76
C THR A 105 -1.66 -13.42 -6.23
N ALA A 106 -0.70 -14.35 -6.17
CA ALA A 106 -0.90 -15.75 -6.52
C ALA A 106 -1.55 -16.54 -5.38
N TYR A 107 -1.38 -16.08 -4.14
CA TYR A 107 -1.99 -16.68 -2.96
C TYR A 107 -3.49 -16.36 -2.88
N ALA A 108 -3.87 -15.09 -3.03
CA ALA A 108 -5.27 -14.69 -3.01
C ALA A 108 -5.56 -13.45 -3.87
N ALA A 109 -6.65 -13.50 -4.64
CA ALA A 109 -7.05 -12.41 -5.53
C ALA A 109 -7.23 -11.04 -4.84
N PRO A 110 -7.82 -10.92 -3.63
CA PRO A 110 -7.92 -9.64 -2.92
C PRO A 110 -6.58 -8.94 -2.65
N LEU A 111 -5.48 -9.70 -2.49
CA LEU A 111 -4.13 -9.16 -2.23
C LEU A 111 -3.50 -8.52 -3.47
N HIS A 112 -4.20 -8.55 -4.61
CA HIS A 112 -3.87 -7.72 -5.76
C HIS A 112 -4.15 -6.23 -5.53
N ASN A 113 -5.10 -5.90 -4.64
CA ASN A 113 -5.48 -4.52 -4.40
C ASN A 113 -4.41 -3.80 -3.54
N LYS A 114 -3.58 -3.01 -4.20
CA LYS A 114 -2.52 -2.21 -3.55
C LYS A 114 -3.05 -1.21 -2.52
N ARG A 115 -4.29 -0.71 -2.69
CA ARG A 115 -4.89 0.22 -1.73
C ARG A 115 -5.16 -0.50 -0.42
N ILE A 116 -5.83 -1.65 -0.46
CA ILE A 116 -6.13 -2.44 0.75
C ILE A 116 -4.83 -2.80 1.48
N LYS A 117 -3.80 -3.29 0.76
CA LYS A 117 -2.51 -3.62 1.38
C LYS A 117 -1.82 -2.41 2.01
N ARG A 118 -1.97 -1.23 1.43
CA ARG A 118 -1.44 0.02 1.99
C ARG A 118 -2.18 0.40 3.27
N ASP A 119 -3.50 0.24 3.29
CA ASP A 119 -4.33 0.55 4.46
C ASP A 119 -3.97 -0.39 5.62
N ILE A 120 -3.77 -1.69 5.36
CA ILE A 120 -3.30 -2.67 6.34
C ILE A 120 -1.91 -2.28 6.89
N LEU A 121 -0.95 -1.99 5.99
CA LEU A 121 0.39 -1.56 6.39
C LEU A 121 0.38 -0.25 7.18
N HIS A 122 -0.50 0.69 6.83
CA HIS A 122 -0.64 1.94 7.54
C HIS A 122 -1.18 1.70 8.96
N ALA A 123 -2.22 0.87 9.12
CA ALA A 123 -2.73 0.48 10.42
C ALA A 123 -1.64 -0.13 11.32
N ALA A 124 -0.86 -1.08 10.79
CA ALA A 124 0.27 -1.68 11.51
C ALA A 124 1.36 -0.65 11.90
N LYS A 125 1.58 0.39 11.07
CA LYS A 125 2.52 1.47 11.38
C LYS A 125 2.01 2.38 12.48
N VAL A 126 0.74 2.76 12.44
CA VAL A 126 0.11 3.61 13.46
C VAL A 126 0.06 2.89 14.80
N GLU A 127 -0.24 1.59 14.80
CA GLU A 127 -0.23 0.77 16.00
C GLU A 127 1.17 0.70 16.64
N LYS A 128 2.22 0.47 15.83
CA LYS A 128 3.59 0.34 16.35
C LYS A 128 4.24 1.70 16.68
N TYR A 129 3.88 2.75 15.95
CA TYR A 129 4.46 4.08 16.04
C TYR A 129 3.34 5.12 16.11
N PRO A 130 2.63 5.24 17.25
CA PRO A 130 1.46 6.12 17.38
C PRO A 130 1.81 7.59 17.18
N ASN A 131 3.01 8.00 17.57
CA ASN A 131 3.54 9.36 17.38
C ASN A 131 4.29 9.52 16.04
N GLY A 132 4.20 8.53 15.15
CA GLY A 132 4.96 8.49 13.91
C GLY A 132 6.45 8.23 14.12
N LEU A 133 7.25 8.64 13.13
CA LEU A 133 8.72 8.50 13.11
C LEU A 133 9.42 9.86 12.95
N GLY A 134 8.66 10.95 13.06
CA GLY A 134 9.16 12.32 12.90
C GLY A 134 9.54 12.96 14.24
N ILE A 135 9.65 14.30 14.24
CA ILE A 135 10.01 15.08 15.44
C ILE A 135 8.99 14.87 16.57
N ASP A 136 7.71 14.71 16.24
CA ASP A 136 6.65 14.46 17.23
C ASP A 136 6.87 13.16 18.02
N ALA A 137 7.58 12.19 17.45
CA ALA A 137 7.96 10.96 18.14
C ALA A 137 9.17 11.18 19.07
N LEU A 138 10.02 12.17 18.79
CA LEU A 138 11.23 12.45 19.59
C LEU A 138 10.90 13.09 20.93
N LEU A 139 9.90 13.97 21.00
CA LEU A 139 9.52 14.66 22.24
C LEU A 139 9.18 13.68 23.39
N PRO A 140 8.28 12.67 23.21
CA PRO A 140 8.00 11.71 24.26
C PRO A 140 9.20 10.80 24.57
N MET A 141 10.05 10.48 23.57
CA MET A 141 11.29 9.74 23.81
C MET A 141 12.26 10.54 24.69
N PHE A 142 12.41 11.83 24.41
CA PHE A 142 13.24 12.75 25.20
C PHE A 142 12.69 12.91 26.64
N GLN A 143 11.37 13.09 26.79
CA GLN A 143 10.73 13.16 28.10
C GLN A 143 10.98 11.88 28.91
N ALA A 144 10.84 10.70 28.28
CA ALA A 144 11.15 9.43 28.93
C ALA A 144 12.64 9.30 29.30
N GLU A 145 13.54 9.80 28.46
CA GLU A 145 14.99 9.81 28.70
C GLU A 145 15.37 10.68 29.90
N MET A 146 14.70 11.83 30.08
CA MET A 146 14.96 12.77 31.18
C MET A 146 14.52 12.24 32.55
N ILE A 147 13.66 11.23 32.59
CA ILE A 147 13.25 10.57 33.84
C ILE A 147 14.29 9.51 34.28
N LYS A 148 15.12 9.01 33.35
CA LYS A 148 16.16 8.01 33.66
C LYS A 148 17.28 8.62 34.52
N LEU A 149 17.91 7.78 35.35
CA LEU A 149 19.15 8.10 36.06
C LEU A 149 20.24 8.48 35.05
N LEU A 150 21.08 9.46 35.39
CA LEU A 150 22.08 10.03 34.48
C LEU A 150 22.95 8.94 33.81
N GLU A 151 23.37 7.94 34.58
CA GLU A 151 24.20 6.81 34.15
C GLU A 151 23.52 5.90 33.12
N THR A 152 22.19 5.92 33.05
CA THR A 152 21.39 5.07 32.16
C THR A 152 20.81 5.84 30.96
N ARG A 153 21.07 7.14 30.88
CA ARG A 153 20.69 7.97 29.73
C ARG A 153 21.59 7.66 28.54
N TYR A 154 21.01 7.67 27.35
CA TYR A 154 21.72 7.51 26.08
C TYR A 154 22.75 8.63 25.87
N ILE A 155 22.41 9.87 26.25
CA ILE A 155 23.34 11.00 26.27
C ILE A 155 23.61 11.36 27.73
N GLN A 156 24.85 11.15 28.17
CA GLN A 156 25.29 11.42 29.55
C GLN A 156 25.96 12.80 29.68
N SER A 157 26.64 13.27 28.65
CA SER A 157 27.28 14.57 28.59
C SER A 157 27.35 15.08 27.15
N TYR A 158 27.49 16.40 26.99
CA TYR A 158 27.87 17.03 25.73
C TYR A 158 28.95 18.06 26.01
N LEU A 159 29.93 18.17 25.12
CA LEU A 159 30.96 19.19 25.16
C LEU A 159 30.60 20.25 24.12
N LYS A 160 30.57 21.51 24.53
CA LYS A 160 30.47 22.65 23.62
C LYS A 160 31.88 23.20 23.44
N SER A 161 32.49 22.96 22.28
CA SER A 161 33.71 23.68 21.87
C SER A 161 33.27 24.92 21.09
N ASP A 162 33.95 26.03 21.34
CA ASP A 162 33.68 27.33 20.71
C ASP A 162 34.38 27.49 19.35
N ASP A 163 35.00 26.44 18.80
CA ASP A 163 35.91 26.52 17.64
C ASP A 163 35.22 26.57 16.26
N GLY A 164 33.98 27.05 16.21
CA GLY A 164 33.21 27.21 14.98
C GLY A 164 33.25 28.64 14.44
N SER A 165 34.43 29.12 14.03
CA SER A 165 34.61 30.35 13.26
C SER A 165 35.07 30.05 11.84
#